data_AF-A0AAV0AXD9-F1
#
_entry.id   AF-A0AAV0AXD9-F1
#
_cell.length_a   1.000
_cell.length_b   1.000
_cell.length_c   1.000
_cell.angle_alpha   90.00
_cell.angle_beta   90.00
_cell.angle_gamma   90.00
#
_symmetry.space_group_name_H-M   'P 1'
#
loop_
_entity.id
_entity.type
_entity.pdbx_description
1 polymer ?
#
loop_
_entity_poly.entity_id
_entity_poly.type
_entity_poly.pdbx_seq_one_letter_code
_entity_poly.pdbx_strand_id
1 'polypeptide(L)'
;MTRCGHIFCYPCLLHYIELSNEGKGQGRKCPVCWAAVYKKDFKSVKLFDFAAEAARHSEPTSSLMCFRLVERPNFTTMALPRSPTWLSHTAQNLQTPWNFTPDALAFVKFMLATPDYMKTELERDLEELATLSKWSVVTMFV
;
A
#
# COMPACT_ATOMS: atom_id res chain seq x y z
N MET A 1 -5.25 -0.98 -6.97
CA MET A 1 -4.90 0.29 -7.64
C MET A 1 -4.78 0.09 -9.14
N THR A 2 -5.29 1.05 -9.91
CA THR A 2 -5.20 1.10 -11.39
C THR A 2 -3.93 1.83 -11.86
N ARG A 3 -3.54 1.72 -13.14
CA ARG A 3 -2.41 2.48 -13.72
C ARG A 3 -2.55 4.00 -13.55
N CYS A 4 -3.77 4.51 -13.55
CA CYS A 4 -4.05 5.94 -13.34
C CYS A 4 -4.02 6.38 -11.86
N GLY A 5 -3.65 5.50 -10.93
CA GLY A 5 -3.49 5.81 -9.51
C GLY A 5 -4.76 5.70 -8.66
N HIS A 6 -5.95 5.63 -9.28
CA HIS A 6 -7.20 5.47 -8.54
C HIS A 6 -7.30 4.07 -7.91
N ILE A 7 -7.79 4.06 -6.66
CA ILE A 7 -7.94 2.87 -5.82
C ILE A 7 -9.42 2.51 -5.76
N PHE A 8 -9.73 1.25 -5.96
CA PHE A 8 -11.06 0.68 -5.88
C PHE A 8 -10.97 -0.67 -5.16
N CYS A 9 -12.07 -1.10 -4.57
CA CYS A 9 -12.21 -2.48 -4.10
C CYS A 9 -12.05 -3.43 -5.30
N TYR A 10 -11.23 -4.47 -5.13
CA TYR A 10 -10.95 -5.44 -6.19
C TYR A 10 -12.20 -6.08 -6.81
N PRO A 11 -13.17 -6.62 -6.04
CA PRO A 11 -14.38 -7.22 -6.61
C PRO A 11 -15.24 -6.19 -7.37
N CYS A 12 -15.40 -4.97 -6.83
CA CYS A 12 -16.16 -3.90 -7.49
C CYS A 12 -15.57 -3.52 -8.84
N LEU A 13 -14.23 -3.46 -8.92
CA LEU A 13 -13.55 -3.10 -10.16
C LEU A 13 -13.62 -4.20 -11.21
N LEU A 14 -13.52 -5.48 -10.80
CA LEU A 14 -13.70 -6.61 -11.70
C LEU A 14 -15.12 -6.64 -12.29
N HIS A 15 -16.13 -6.51 -11.42
CA HIS A 15 -17.53 -6.42 -11.84
C HIS A 15 -17.76 -5.23 -12.78
N TYR A 16 -17.19 -4.07 -12.45
CA TYR A 16 -17.30 -2.87 -13.29
C TYR A 16 -16.79 -3.12 -14.72
N ILE A 17 -15.66 -3.83 -14.87
CA ILE A 17 -15.12 -4.17 -16.19
C ILE A 17 -15.98 -5.19 -16.91
N GLU A 18 -16.50 -6.19 -16.19
CA GLU A 18 -17.33 -7.25 -16.77
C GLU A 18 -18.68 -6.76 -17.29
N LEU A 19 -19.20 -5.67 -16.75
CA LEU A 19 -20.38 -5.00 -17.29
C LEU A 19 -20.14 -4.39 -18.70
N SER A 20 -18.92 -4.37 -19.26
CA SER A 20 -18.66 -3.80 -20.60
C SER A 20 -19.44 -4.51 -21.69
N ASN A 21 -20.21 -3.72 -22.45
CA ASN A 21 -20.83 -4.18 -23.69
C ASN A 21 -19.78 -4.44 -24.78
N GLU A 22 -18.60 -3.82 -24.63
CA GLU A 22 -17.40 -4.10 -25.39
C GLU A 22 -16.86 -5.48 -24.96
N GLY A 23 -16.71 -6.41 -25.91
CA GLY A 23 -16.58 -7.85 -25.65
C GLY A 23 -15.47 -8.28 -24.68
N LYS A 24 -15.49 -9.56 -24.29
CA LYS A 24 -14.53 -10.19 -23.37
C LYS A 24 -13.07 -9.84 -23.73
N GLY A 25 -12.48 -8.89 -23.02
CA GLY A 25 -11.06 -8.51 -23.17
C GLY A 25 -10.80 -7.03 -23.43
N GLN A 26 -11.81 -6.22 -23.78
CA GLN A 26 -11.66 -4.77 -23.84
C GLN A 26 -11.72 -4.18 -22.42
N GLY A 27 -10.68 -3.41 -22.06
CA GLY A 27 -10.68 -2.65 -20.80
C GLY A 27 -11.79 -1.60 -20.77
N ARG A 28 -12.09 -1.05 -19.59
CA ARG A 28 -13.05 0.06 -19.45
C ARG A 28 -12.35 1.37 -19.13
N LYS A 29 -13.08 2.48 -19.17
CA LYS A 29 -12.61 3.78 -18.70
C LYS A 29 -12.67 3.84 -17.16
N CYS A 30 -11.68 4.45 -16.53
CA CYS A 30 -11.71 4.70 -15.09
C CYS A 30 -12.88 5.66 -14.75
N PRO A 31 -13.73 5.35 -13.75
CA PRO A 31 -14.83 6.24 -13.36
C PRO A 31 -14.41 7.65 -12.91
N VAL A 32 -13.16 7.82 -12.47
CA VAL A 32 -12.67 9.09 -11.89
C VAL A 32 -11.99 9.99 -12.93
N CYS A 33 -11.14 9.42 -13.79
CA CYS A 33 -10.32 10.19 -14.73
C CYS A 33 -10.43 9.74 -16.19
N TRP A 34 -11.27 8.74 -16.47
CA TRP A 34 -11.57 8.22 -17.80
C TRP A 34 -10.41 7.59 -18.58
N ALA A 35 -9.24 7.45 -17.95
CA ALA A 35 -8.12 6.68 -18.49
C ALA A 35 -8.50 5.20 -18.67
N ALA A 36 -7.95 4.54 -19.68
CA ALA A 36 -8.20 3.12 -19.93
C ALA A 36 -7.63 2.24 -18.79
N VAL A 37 -8.43 1.29 -18.31
CA VAL A 37 -8.07 0.33 -17.27
C VAL A 37 -8.33 -1.09 -17.75
N TYR A 38 -7.35 -1.99 -17.54
CA TYR A 38 -7.40 -3.39 -17.95
C TYR A 38 -7.20 -4.32 -16.75
N LYS A 39 -7.79 -5.52 -16.80
CA LYS A 39 -7.71 -6.51 -15.70
C LYS A 39 -6.26 -6.83 -15.28
N LYS A 40 -5.34 -6.92 -16.24
CA LYS A 40 -3.91 -7.23 -16.01
C LYS A 40 -3.12 -6.12 -15.31
N ASP A 41 -3.69 -4.92 -15.21
CA ASP A 41 -2.98 -3.72 -14.76
C ASP A 41 -3.24 -3.36 -13.30
N PHE A 42 -3.99 -4.20 -12.58
CA PHE A 42 -4.32 -3.97 -11.18
C PHE A 42 -3.22 -4.46 -10.27
N LYS A 43 -2.85 -3.59 -9.34
CA LYS A 43 -1.91 -3.89 -8.27
C LYS A 43 -2.60 -3.82 -6.93
N SER A 44 -2.30 -4.78 -6.05
CA SER A 44 -2.67 -4.72 -4.63
C SER A 44 -2.06 -3.48 -3.98
N VAL A 45 -2.76 -2.91 -3.00
CA VAL A 45 -2.27 -1.81 -2.17
C VAL A 45 -2.62 -2.11 -0.73
N LYS A 46 -1.64 -2.00 0.15
CA LYS A 46 -1.83 -2.07 1.59
C LYS A 46 -2.16 -0.68 2.11
N LEU A 47 -3.27 -0.54 2.82
CA LEU A 47 -3.59 0.68 3.55
C LEU A 47 -2.73 0.71 4.81
N PHE A 48 -2.04 1.82 5.02
CA PHE A 48 -1.22 2.03 6.21
C PHE A 48 -2.01 2.87 7.21
N ASP A 49 -2.21 2.32 8.41
CA ASP A 49 -2.90 3.02 9.50
C ASP A 49 -1.91 3.90 10.27
N PHE A 50 -1.84 5.16 9.84
CA PHE A 50 -1.00 6.17 10.49
C PHE A 50 -1.45 6.52 11.90
N ALA A 51 -2.72 6.31 12.26
CA ALA A 51 -3.20 6.59 13.60
C ALA A 51 -2.69 5.52 14.59
N ALA A 52 -2.76 4.24 14.19
CA ALA A 52 -2.17 3.15 14.95
C ALA A 52 -0.65 3.30 15.07
N GLU A 53 0.02 3.78 14.02
CA GLU A 53 1.46 4.11 14.04
C GLU A 53 1.79 5.19 15.07
N ALA A 54 1.06 6.31 15.03
CA ALA A 54 1.27 7.42 15.96
C ALA A 54 1.04 7.01 17.42
N ALA A 55 0.02 6.18 17.67
CA ALA A 55 -0.32 5.70 19.00
C ALA A 55 0.80 4.90 19.68
N ARG A 56 1.68 4.22 18.92
CA ARG A 56 2.82 3.48 19.50
C ARG A 56 3.89 4.38 20.12
N HIS A 57 3.87 5.67 19.78
CA HIS A 57 4.87 6.64 20.21
C HIS A 57 4.28 7.75 21.08
N SER A 58 2.96 7.77 21.30
CA SER A 58 2.29 8.71 22.17
C SER A 58 1.64 7.99 23.35
N GLU A 59 1.99 8.37 24.57
CA GLU A 59 1.20 8.01 25.74
C GLU A 59 -0.21 8.64 25.58
N PRO A 60 -1.30 7.91 25.88
CA PRO A 60 -2.67 8.41 25.71
C PRO A 60 -3.03 9.57 26.65
N THR A 61 -2.10 10.01 27.49
CA THR A 61 -2.30 11.07 28.47
C THR A 61 -1.68 12.37 27.99
N SER A 62 -2.55 13.28 27.53
CA SER A 62 -2.42 14.75 27.47
C SER A 62 -2.78 15.29 26.09
N SER A 63 -3.41 16.45 26.09
CA SER A 63 -3.88 17.26 24.96
C SER A 63 -2.75 17.77 24.04
N LEU A 64 -1.61 17.10 23.99
CA LEU A 64 -0.41 17.50 23.26
C LEU A 64 -0.32 16.74 21.94
N MET A 65 -0.11 17.49 20.85
CA MET A 65 0.22 16.91 19.55
C MET A 65 1.69 16.48 19.53
N CYS A 66 1.95 15.21 19.27
CA CYS A 66 3.30 14.67 19.23
C CYS A 66 3.86 14.79 17.80
N PHE A 67 4.95 15.53 17.63
CA PHE A 67 5.66 15.63 16.35
C PHE A 67 6.92 14.77 16.38
N ARG A 68 7.20 14.07 15.28
CA ARG A 68 8.40 13.25 15.11
C ARG A 68 9.36 13.94 14.16
N LEU A 69 10.59 14.19 14.61
CA LEU A 69 11.63 14.78 13.77
C LEU A 69 12.08 13.77 12.71
N VAL A 70 11.90 14.13 11.44
CA VAL A 70 12.31 13.34 10.27
C VAL A 70 13.57 13.98 9.68
N GLU A 71 14.56 13.16 9.37
CA GLU A 71 15.77 13.58 8.66
C GLU A 71 15.76 13.04 7.24
N ARG A 72 16.26 13.84 6.29
CA ARG A 72 16.50 13.45 4.91
C ARG A 72 17.91 13.87 4.51
N PRO A 73 18.84 12.93 4.28
CA PRO A 73 20.18 13.25 3.81
C PRO A 73 20.17 13.88 2.42
N ASN A 74 21.13 14.77 2.17
CA ASN A 74 21.30 15.42 0.88
C ASN A 74 21.44 14.39 -0.25
N PHE A 75 20.88 14.70 -1.42
CA PHE A 75 20.90 13.84 -2.61
C PHE A 75 20.21 12.47 -2.47
N THR A 76 19.44 12.22 -1.40
CA THR A 76 18.65 10.99 -1.25
C THR A 76 17.14 11.27 -1.31
N THR A 77 16.33 10.26 -1.62
CA THR A 77 14.85 10.31 -1.51
C THR A 77 14.34 9.63 -0.23
N MET A 78 15.26 9.21 0.65
CA MET A 78 14.97 8.54 1.90
C MET A 78 14.76 9.57 3.01
N ALA A 79 13.55 9.62 3.55
CA ALA A 79 13.20 10.41 4.71
C ALA A 79 12.67 9.46 5.77
N LEU A 80 13.32 9.44 6.93
CA LEU A 80 12.98 8.54 8.04
C LEU A 80 13.03 9.33 9.36
N PRO A 81 12.33 8.88 10.41
CA PRO A 81 12.44 9.45 11.74
C PRO A 81 13.87 9.34 12.30
N ARG A 82 14.36 10.39 12.96
CA ARG A 82 15.62 10.34 13.70
C ARG A 82 15.53 9.24 14.77
N SER A 83 16.44 8.28 14.71
CA SER A 83 16.53 7.18 15.66
C SER A 83 17.99 6.84 15.99
N PRO A 84 18.28 6.12 17.08
CA PRO A 84 19.64 5.66 17.38
C PRO A 84 20.20 4.70 16.32
N THR A 85 19.31 4.01 15.60
CA THR A 85 19.65 3.12 14.47
C THR A 85 19.70 3.85 13.14
N TRP A 86 19.64 5.19 13.16
CA TRP A 86 19.82 6.00 11.96
C TRP A 86 21.11 5.61 11.26
N LEU A 87 21.02 5.34 9.96
CA LEU A 87 22.14 4.91 9.14
C LEU A 87 23.31 5.87 9.37
N SER A 88 24.40 5.33 9.90
CA SER A 88 25.60 6.10 10.22
C SER A 88 26.05 6.88 8.99
N HIS A 89 26.76 7.99 9.19
CA HIS A 89 27.28 8.84 8.09
C HIS A 89 28.08 8.07 7.04
N THR A 90 28.55 6.84 7.34
CA THR A 90 29.25 5.94 6.41
C THR A 90 28.32 5.08 5.53
N ALA A 91 27.05 4.91 5.90
CA ALA A 91 26.03 4.20 5.12
C ALA A 91 25.24 5.15 4.18
N GLN A 92 25.77 6.35 3.94
CA GLN A 92 25.25 7.37 3.00
C GLN A 92 25.23 6.92 1.52
N ASN A 93 25.58 5.67 1.24
CA ASN A 93 25.43 5.08 -0.07
C ASN A 93 23.93 4.89 -0.35
N LEU A 94 23.22 5.96 -0.75
CA LEU A 94 22.06 6.06 -1.67
C LEU A 94 21.05 4.88 -1.78
N GLN A 95 21.00 3.98 -0.82
CA GLN A 95 20.41 2.67 -1.01
C GLN A 95 19.04 2.66 -0.34
N THR A 96 18.06 2.35 -1.17
CA THR A 96 16.68 2.12 -0.79
C THR A 96 16.62 1.16 0.41
N PRO A 97 15.99 1.54 1.53
CA PRO A 97 15.96 0.72 2.73
C PRO A 97 15.15 -0.56 2.49
N TRP A 98 15.51 -1.63 3.21
CA TRP A 98 14.77 -2.88 3.15
C TRP A 98 13.47 -2.81 3.95
N ASN A 99 12.51 -3.69 3.63
CA ASN A 99 11.21 -3.80 4.28
C ASN A 99 11.26 -4.04 5.79
N PHE A 100 12.36 -4.63 6.29
CA PHE A 100 12.59 -4.88 7.72
C PHE A 100 13.28 -3.71 8.44
N THR A 101 13.64 -2.63 7.72
CA THR A 101 14.22 -1.44 8.34
C THR A 101 13.12 -0.74 9.17
N PRO A 102 13.40 -0.39 10.45
CA PRO A 102 12.44 0.33 11.27
C PRO A 102 11.93 1.59 10.58
N ASP A 103 10.64 1.89 10.72
CA ASP A 103 9.96 3.05 10.13
C ASP A 103 9.96 3.12 8.59
N ALA A 104 10.60 2.17 7.88
CA ALA A 104 10.65 2.20 6.41
C ALA A 104 9.26 2.15 5.80
N LEU A 105 8.45 1.15 6.15
CA LEU A 105 7.09 0.98 5.64
C LEU A 105 6.20 2.24 5.80
N ALA A 106 6.45 3.04 6.82
CA ALA A 106 5.61 4.20 7.16
C ALA A 106 6.09 5.51 6.51
N PHE A 107 7.40 5.72 6.40
CA PHE A 107 7.96 7.03 6.06
C PHE A 107 8.72 7.08 4.72
N VAL A 108 9.19 5.94 4.20
CA VAL A 108 10.02 5.94 2.99
C VAL A 108 9.16 5.96 1.73
N LYS A 109 9.65 6.64 0.70
CA LYS A 109 8.99 6.67 -0.61
C LYS A 109 9.11 5.34 -1.35
N PHE A 110 10.26 4.68 -1.23
CA PHE A 110 10.56 3.40 -1.86
C PHE A 110 11.33 2.52 -0.87
N MET A 111 11.06 1.23 -0.91
CA MET A 111 11.73 0.22 -0.09
C MET A 111 11.98 -1.04 -0.91
N LEU A 112 13.02 -1.78 -0.56
CA LEU A 112 13.31 -3.10 -1.10
C LEU A 112 12.54 -4.14 -0.30
N ALA A 113 11.76 -4.96 -1.00
CA ALA A 113 11.04 -6.07 -0.41
C ALA A 113 11.86 -7.36 -0.54
N THR A 114 12.00 -8.12 0.54
CA THR A 114 12.51 -9.49 0.44
C THR A 114 11.52 -10.40 -0.29
N PRO A 115 11.98 -11.46 -0.97
CA PRO A 115 11.10 -12.43 -1.62
C PRO A 115 10.10 -13.06 -0.65
N ASP A 116 10.54 -13.39 0.58
CA ASP A 116 9.68 -13.96 1.61
C ASP A 116 8.57 -12.98 2.01
N TYR A 117 8.91 -11.69 2.19
CA TYR A 117 7.91 -10.67 2.48
C TYR A 117 6.87 -10.57 1.37
N MET A 118 7.30 -10.54 0.10
CA MET A 118 6.39 -10.52 -1.04
C MET A 118 5.47 -11.76 -1.06
N LYS A 119 6.01 -12.94 -0.73
CA LYS A 119 5.22 -14.17 -0.67
C LYS A 119 4.16 -14.10 0.43
N THR A 120 4.53 -13.65 1.63
CA THR A 120 3.57 -13.52 2.75
C THR A 120 2.46 -12.51 2.45
N GLU A 121 2.77 -11.39 1.79
CA GLU A 121 1.76 -10.41 1.41
C GLU A 121 0.81 -10.97 0.33
N LEU A 122 1.33 -11.73 -0.64
CA LEU A 122 0.49 -12.41 -1.64
C LEU A 122 -0.40 -13.51 -1.01
N GLU A 123 0.12 -14.28 -0.06
CA GLU A 123 -0.66 -15.29 0.66
C GLU A 123 -1.80 -14.65 1.46
N ARG A 124 -1.54 -13.51 2.13
CA ARG A 124 -2.58 -12.73 2.81
C ARG A 124 -3.65 -12.23 1.84
N ASP A 125 -3.23 -11.66 0.70
CA ASP A 125 -4.18 -11.18 -0.32
C ASP A 125 -5.04 -12.34 -0.87
N LEU A 126 -4.48 -13.55 -1.03
CA LEU A 126 -5.25 -14.74 -1.42
C LEU A 126 -6.27 -15.15 -0.35
N GLU A 127 -5.91 -15.09 0.93
CA GLU A 127 -6.83 -15.39 2.03
C GLU A 127 -7.96 -14.35 2.11
N GLU A 128 -7.65 -13.06 1.99
CA GLU A 128 -8.64 -11.99 1.94
C GLU A 128 -9.62 -12.20 0.76
N LEU A 129 -9.13 -12.54 -0.42
CA LEU A 129 -9.98 -12.84 -1.57
C LEU A 129 -10.82 -14.12 -1.35
N ALA A 130 -10.26 -15.15 -0.71
CA ALA A 130 -10.97 -16.37 -0.37
C ALA A 130 -12.07 -16.14 0.68
N THR A 131 -11.88 -15.19 1.59
CA THR A 131 -12.95 -14.77 2.49
C THR A 131 -14.04 -14.03 1.72
N LEU A 132 -13.69 -13.01 0.92
CA LEU A 132 -14.67 -12.23 0.13
C LEU A 132 -15.50 -13.10 -0.83
N SER A 133 -14.93 -14.15 -1.41
CA SER A 133 -15.68 -15.08 -2.28
C SER A 133 -16.77 -15.85 -1.50
N LYS A 134 -16.51 -16.23 -0.25
CA LYS A 134 -17.51 -16.83 0.65
C LYS A 134 -18.64 -15.85 0.96
N TRP A 135 -18.33 -14.56 1.11
CA TRP A 135 -19.36 -13.54 1.32
C TRP A 135 -20.18 -13.26 0.05
N SER A 136 -19.57 -13.38 -1.14
CA SER A 136 -20.26 -13.22 -2.43
C SER A 136 -21.30 -14.31 -2.69
N VAL A 137 -21.08 -15.54 -2.25
CA VAL A 137 -22.09 -16.61 -2.35
C VAL A 137 -23.22 -16.45 -1.33
N VAL A 138 -22.98 -15.78 -0.19
CA VAL A 138 -24.03 -15.50 0.80
C VAL A 138 -24.87 -14.28 0.41
N THR A 139 -24.30 -13.29 -0.28
CA THR A 139 -25.00 -12.07 -0.72
C THR A 139 -25.71 -12.19 -2.07
N MET A 140 -25.46 -13.24 -2.88
CA MET A 140 -26.25 -13.54 -4.08
C MET A 140 -27.58 -14.26 -3.79
N PHE A 141 -27.89 -14.57 -2.53
CA PHE A 141 -29.17 -15.16 -2.08
C PHE A 141 -30.05 -14.18 -1.29
N VAL A 142 -29.85 -12.87 -1.46
CA VAL A 142 -30.76 -11.84 -0.94
C VAL A 142 -31.15 -10.88 -2.06
#